data_AF-M0LCC5-F1
#
_entry.id   AF-M0LCC5-F1
#
_cell.length_a   1.000
_cell.length_b   1.000
_cell.length_c   1.000
_cell.angle_alpha   90.00
_cell.angle_beta   90.00
_cell.angle_gamma   90.00
#
_symmetry.space_group_name_H-M   'P 1'
#
loop_
_entity.id
_entity.type
_entity.pdbx_description
1 polymer ?
#
loop_
_entity_poly.entity_id
_entity_poly.type
_entity_poly.pdbx_seq_one_letter_code
_entity_poly.pdbx_strand_id
1 'polypeptide(L)'
;MSPTSELESPKASGDFLEGEIVQRIDALEFVDDPTADWHDAKTTTVLESEQSLPFYGVVVLEPEIPIEIKGCQYETSNGAYPTHGRYYVKRRAHDRLLEVGGMYQ
;
A
#
# COMPACT_ATOMS: atom_id res chain seq x y z
N MET A 1 17.61 20.44 4.31
CA MET A 1 17.58 19.14 3.61
C MET A 1 16.17 18.98 3.08
N SER A 2 15.99 18.80 1.78
CA SER A 2 14.65 18.61 1.21
C SER A 2 14.15 17.20 1.54
N PRO A 3 12.85 17.01 1.87
CA PRO A 3 12.27 15.68 2.16
C PRO A 3 12.49 14.64 1.05
N THR A 4 12.80 15.10 -0.15
CA THR A 4 13.01 14.30 -1.35
C THR A 4 14.26 13.41 -1.30
N SER A 5 15.28 13.71 -0.46
CA SER A 5 16.52 12.91 -0.45
C SER A 5 16.41 11.60 0.35
N GLU A 6 15.33 11.34 1.08
CA GLU A 6 15.13 10.08 1.82
C GLU A 6 14.43 8.99 0.97
N LEU A 7 13.85 9.36 -0.18
CA LEU A 7 13.18 8.46 -1.12
C LEU A 7 14.11 7.95 -2.23
N GLU A 8 15.42 7.86 -1.98
CA GLU A 8 16.42 7.48 -3.01
C GLU A 8 16.36 6.00 -3.41
N SER A 9 15.56 5.16 -2.74
CA SER A 9 15.37 3.76 -3.11
C SER A 9 13.89 3.40 -3.30
N PRO A 10 13.57 2.46 -4.21
CA PRO A 10 12.22 1.93 -4.37
C PRO A 10 11.66 1.35 -3.07
N LYS A 11 12.52 0.78 -2.22
CA LYS A 11 12.11 0.25 -0.92
C LYS A 11 11.73 1.36 0.06
N ALA A 12 12.57 2.38 0.21
CA ALA A 12 12.24 3.51 1.09
C ALA A 12 10.96 4.24 0.64
N SER A 13 10.72 4.30 -0.67
CA SER A 13 9.47 4.86 -1.21
C SER A 13 8.24 4.01 -0.92
N GLY A 14 8.39 2.68 -0.96
CA GLY A 14 7.34 1.75 -0.54
C GLY A 14 7.03 1.87 0.95
N ASP A 15 8.06 1.76 1.78
CA ASP A 15 7.95 1.83 3.25
C ASP A 15 7.31 3.17 3.69
N PHE A 16 7.67 4.29 3.06
CA PHE A 16 7.04 5.61 3.32
C PHE A 16 5.56 5.63 2.94
N LEU A 17 5.21 5.14 1.75
CA LEU A 17 3.83 5.12 1.27
C LEU A 17 2.95 4.25 2.17
N GLU A 18 3.43 3.06 2.53
CA GLU A 18 2.72 2.13 3.42
C GLU A 18 2.41 2.82 4.76
N GLY A 19 3.40 3.50 5.34
CA GLY A 19 3.23 4.28 6.57
C GLY A 19 2.22 5.41 6.44
N GLU A 20 2.26 6.18 5.35
CA GLU A 20 1.32 7.28 5.09
C GLU A 20 -0.12 6.78 4.95
N ILE A 21 -0.33 5.67 4.24
CA ILE A 21 -1.65 5.09 4.03
C ILE A 21 -2.24 4.58 5.34
N VAL A 22 -1.47 3.83 6.14
CA VAL A 22 -1.93 3.35 7.45
C VAL A 22 -2.23 4.51 8.41
N GLN A 23 -1.40 5.55 8.43
CA GLN A 23 -1.65 6.73 9.27
C GLN A 23 -2.89 7.52 8.86
N ARG A 24 -3.26 7.47 7.58
CA ARG A 24 -4.37 8.24 7.03
C ARG A 24 -5.72 7.53 7.16
N ILE A 25 -5.72 6.20 7.17
CA ILE A 25 -6.94 5.39 7.18
C ILE A 25 -7.08 4.74 8.55
N ASP A 26 -7.91 5.33 9.42
CA ASP A 26 -8.15 4.87 10.80
C ASP A 26 -8.57 3.39 10.91
N ALA A 27 -9.18 2.86 9.84
CA ALA A 27 -9.62 1.47 9.77
C ALA A 27 -8.51 0.48 9.40
N LEU A 28 -7.25 0.91 9.23
CA LEU A 28 -6.11 0.05 8.94
C LEU A 28 -5.14 -0.03 10.14
N GLU A 29 -4.62 -1.22 10.38
CA GLU A 29 -3.51 -1.47 11.31
C GLU A 29 -2.32 -2.02 10.54
N PHE A 30 -1.15 -1.38 10.72
CA PHE A 30 0.11 -1.87 10.17
C PHE A 30 0.47 -3.22 10.78
N VAL A 31 0.93 -4.15 9.96
CA VAL A 31 1.34 -5.47 10.44
C VAL A 31 2.87 -5.57 10.47
N ASP A 32 3.44 -5.25 11.63
CA ASP A 32 4.86 -5.42 11.93
C ASP A 32 5.14 -6.85 12.41
N ASP A 33 5.08 -7.84 11.54
CA ASP A 33 5.35 -9.23 11.92
C ASP A 33 6.39 -9.88 10.98
N PRO A 34 7.45 -10.53 11.50
CA PRO A 34 8.32 -11.39 10.69
C PRO A 34 7.59 -12.55 9.98
N THR A 35 6.31 -12.80 10.29
CA THR A 35 5.40 -13.71 9.58
C THR A 35 4.41 -13.02 8.63
N ALA A 36 4.27 -11.70 8.69
CA ALA A 36 3.49 -10.87 7.76
C ALA A 36 4.26 -10.58 6.46
N ASP A 37 4.93 -11.60 5.94
CA ASP A 37 5.79 -11.55 4.75
C ASP A 37 5.02 -11.23 3.44
N TRP A 38 3.70 -11.03 3.50
CA TRP A 38 2.81 -11.08 2.35
C TRP A 38 1.62 -10.09 2.35
N HIS A 39 1.43 -9.30 3.41
CA HIS A 39 0.45 -8.19 3.46
C HIS A 39 0.96 -7.07 4.37
N ASP A 40 0.58 -5.83 4.06
CA ASP A 40 1.14 -4.63 4.70
C ASP A 40 0.27 -4.14 5.87
N ALA A 41 -1.04 -4.38 5.79
CA ALA A 41 -2.01 -3.96 6.79
C ALA A 41 -3.17 -4.96 6.92
N LYS A 42 -4.01 -4.78 7.94
CA LYS A 42 -5.32 -5.44 8.06
C LYS A 42 -6.37 -4.43 8.47
N THR A 43 -7.63 -4.68 8.13
CA THR A 43 -8.74 -3.86 8.60
C THR A 43 -9.00 -4.07 10.09
N THR A 44 -9.26 -3.01 10.85
CA THR A 44 -9.60 -3.07 12.28
C THR A 44 -11.10 -2.89 12.52
N THR A 45 -11.76 -2.21 11.60
CA THR A 45 -13.21 -2.00 11.54
C THR A 45 -13.67 -2.16 10.09
N VAL A 46 -14.96 -2.01 9.86
CA VAL A 46 -15.51 -1.96 8.50
C VAL A 46 -14.86 -0.80 7.74
N LEU A 47 -14.23 -1.10 6.60
CA LEU A 47 -13.68 -0.10 5.69
C LEU A 47 -14.63 0.07 4.49
N GLU A 48 -15.12 1.30 4.30
CA GLU A 48 -16.05 1.65 3.23
C GLU A 48 -15.35 2.53 2.19
N SER A 49 -15.82 2.48 0.94
CA SER A 49 -15.33 3.38 -0.09
C SER A 49 -15.72 4.83 0.19
N GLU A 50 -14.80 5.77 -0.05
CA GLU A 50 -15.07 7.21 -0.01
C GLU A 50 -14.38 7.95 -1.15
N GLN A 51 -14.63 9.25 -1.31
CA GLN A 51 -14.07 10.01 -2.45
C GLN A 51 -12.53 10.02 -2.44
N SER A 52 -11.92 10.08 -1.26
CA SER A 52 -10.46 10.02 -1.07
C SER A 52 -9.89 8.60 -1.14
N LEU A 53 -10.75 7.57 -1.07
CA LEU A 53 -10.38 6.16 -1.05
C LEU A 53 -11.40 5.36 -1.88
N PRO A 54 -11.40 5.53 -3.22
CA PRO A 54 -12.37 4.87 -4.07
C PRO A 54 -12.04 3.38 -4.16
N PHE A 55 -13.07 2.55 -4.04
CA PHE A 55 -12.94 1.12 -4.31
C PHE A 55 -13.42 0.79 -5.72
N TYR A 56 -12.74 -0.15 -6.36
CA TYR A 56 -13.09 -0.63 -7.70
C TYR A 56 -13.54 -2.10 -7.63
N GLY A 57 -14.84 -2.32 -7.41
CA GLY A 57 -15.48 -3.65 -7.49
C GLY A 57 -15.96 -4.25 -6.17
N VAL A 58 -15.44 -3.79 -5.04
CA VAL A 58 -15.90 -4.13 -3.67
C VAL A 58 -16.28 -2.82 -2.99
N VAL A 59 -17.33 -2.77 -2.17
CA VAL A 59 -17.79 -1.49 -1.57
C VAL A 59 -17.59 -1.42 -0.06
N VAL A 60 -17.39 -2.57 0.58
CA VAL A 60 -17.25 -2.71 2.03
C VAL A 60 -16.29 -3.87 2.32
N LEU A 61 -15.33 -3.67 3.22
CA LEU A 61 -14.47 -4.72 3.76
C LEU A 61 -14.75 -4.91 5.25
N GLU A 62 -14.91 -6.16 5.67
CA GLU A 62 -15.10 -6.52 7.08
C GLU A 62 -13.80 -6.31 7.88
N PRO A 63 -13.84 -6.30 9.23
CA PRO A 63 -12.63 -6.33 10.05
C PRO A 63 -11.78 -7.59 9.77
N GLU A 64 -10.49 -7.49 10.07
CA GLU A 64 -9.48 -8.54 9.95
C GLU A 64 -9.19 -9.02 8.51
N ILE A 65 -9.63 -8.26 7.51
CA ILE A 65 -9.32 -8.52 6.10
C ILE A 65 -7.88 -8.06 5.82
N PRO A 66 -7.00 -8.95 5.31
CA PRO A 66 -5.65 -8.58 4.91
C PRO A 66 -5.64 -7.60 3.73
N ILE A 67 -4.81 -6.57 3.82
CA ILE A 67 -4.65 -5.52 2.83
C ILE A 67 -3.19 -5.46 2.38
N GLU A 68 -2.98 -5.56 1.07
CA GLU A 68 -1.70 -5.28 0.42
C GLU A 68 -1.74 -3.86 -0.15
N ILE A 69 -0.85 -2.99 0.31
CA ILE A 69 -0.79 -1.59 -0.13
C ILE A 69 0.16 -1.48 -1.31
N LYS A 70 -0.29 -0.87 -2.41
CA LYS A 70 0.54 -0.67 -3.60
C LYS A 70 0.35 0.71 -4.18
N GLY A 71 1.46 1.44 -4.29
CA GLY A 71 1.53 2.71 -5.00
C GLY A 71 2.70 2.79 -5.96
N CYS A 72 2.62 3.78 -6.85
CA CYS A 72 3.73 4.19 -7.70
C CYS A 72 3.81 5.71 -7.68
N GLN A 73 5.04 6.24 -7.62
CA GLN A 73 5.29 7.67 -7.60
C GLN A 73 6.04 8.10 -8.86
N TYR A 74 5.91 9.38 -9.23
CA TYR A 74 6.71 9.96 -10.30
C TYR A 74 8.09 10.33 -9.76
N GLU A 75 9.14 9.80 -10.39
CA GLU A 75 10.50 10.26 -10.11
C GLU A 75 10.82 11.45 -11.02
N THR A 76 10.92 12.63 -10.43
CA THR A 76 11.33 13.84 -11.14
C THR A 76 12.82 14.02 -10.98
N SER A 77 13.59 13.86 -12.07
CA SER A 77 15.01 14.20 -12.05
C SER A 77 15.20 15.69 -12.36
N ASN A 78 16.20 16.31 -11.73
CA ASN A 78 16.59 17.69 -12.03
C ASN A 78 17.23 17.78 -13.43
N GLY A 79 16.41 17.80 -14.48
CA GLY A 79 16.82 18.09 -15.85
C GLY A 79 16.57 16.98 -16.89
N ALA A 80 16.14 15.78 -16.51
CA ALA A 80 15.65 14.77 -17.45
C ALA A 80 14.13 14.57 -17.33
N TYR A 81 13.53 13.93 -18.32
CA TYR A 81 12.09 13.64 -18.34
C TYR A 81 11.67 12.83 -17.09
N PRO A 82 10.48 13.09 -16.53
CA PRO A 82 9.98 12.34 -15.40
C PRO A 82 9.88 10.85 -15.75
N THR A 83 10.28 9.98 -14.82
CA THR A 83 10.11 8.54 -14.95
C THR A 83 8.89 8.10 -14.16
N HIS A 84 7.98 7.38 -14.82
CA HIS A 84 6.81 6.81 -14.15
C HIS A 84 7.26 5.65 -13.25
N GLY A 85 6.83 5.67 -11.99
CA GLY A 85 6.93 4.52 -11.10
C GLY A 85 6.18 3.31 -11.66
N ARG A 86 6.54 2.13 -11.16
CA ARG A 86 5.92 0.86 -11.56
C ARG A 86 5.46 0.11 -10.33
N TYR A 87 4.32 -0.54 -10.44
CA TYR A 87 3.90 -1.53 -9.45
C TYR A 87 4.74 -2.80 -9.59
N TYR A 88 5.16 -3.33 -8.45
CA TYR A 88 5.76 -4.65 -8.40
C TYR A 88 4.95 -5.54 -7.45
N VAL A 89 4.34 -6.58 -8.01
CA VAL A 89 3.52 -7.54 -7.26
C VAL A 89 4.30 -8.83 -7.12
N LYS A 90 4.65 -9.21 -5.89
CA LYS A 90 5.28 -10.50 -5.61
C LYS A 90 4.24 -11.61 -5.81
N ARG A 91 4.52 -12.55 -6.72
CA ARG A 91 3.55 -13.60 -7.09
C ARG A 91 3.04 -14.40 -5.89
N ARG A 92 3.94 -14.81 -4.99
CA ARG A 92 3.58 -15.57 -3.78
C ARG A 92 2.66 -14.78 -2.83
N ALA A 93 2.92 -13.48 -2.66
CA ALA A 93 2.08 -12.62 -1.81
C ALA A 93 0.70 -12.44 -2.44
N HIS A 94 0.65 -12.18 -3.75
CA HIS A 94 -0.60 -12.11 -4.50
C HIS A 94 -1.45 -13.38 -4.39
N ASP A 95 -0.85 -14.55 -4.66
CA ASP A 95 -1.58 -15.82 -4.60
C ASP A 95 -2.14 -16.04 -3.18
N ARG A 96 -1.36 -15.70 -2.14
CA ARG A 96 -1.81 -15.82 -0.75
C ARG A 96 -2.92 -14.84 -0.38
N LEU A 97 -2.81 -13.59 -0.83
CA LEU A 97 -3.82 -12.55 -0.65
C LEU A 97 -5.16 -13.00 -1.24
N LEU A 98 -5.14 -13.59 -2.44
CA LEU A 98 -6.35 -14.14 -3.07
C LEU A 98 -6.92 -15.36 -2.32
N GLU A 99 -6.06 -16.27 -1.86
CA GLU A 99 -6.50 -17.45 -1.09
C GLU A 99 -7.30 -17.10 0.16
N VAL A 100 -6.96 -15.98 0.81
CA VAL A 100 -7.60 -15.53 2.06
C VAL A 100 -8.68 -14.47 1.83
N GLY A 101 -8.98 -14.13 0.56
CA GLY A 101 -9.96 -13.09 0.23
C GLY A 101 -9.53 -11.67 0.61
N GLY A 102 -8.22 -11.42 0.71
CA GLY A 102 -7.65 -10.09 0.95
C GLY A 102 -7.74 -9.17 -0.26
N MET A 103 -7.42 -7.89 -0.05
CA MET A 103 -7.61 -6.84 -1.05
C MET A 103 -6.35 -6.00 -1.27
N TYR A 104 -6.26 -5.39 -2.45
CA TYR A 104 -5.26 -4.36 -2.74
C TYR A 104 -5.79 -2.99 -2.35
N GLN A 105 -4.92 -2.14 -1.81
CA GLN A 105 -5.20 -0.73 -1.54
C GLN A 105 -4.17 0.21 -2.17
#